data_AF-A0AAW7Z5T1-F1
#
_entry.id   AF-A0AAW7Z5T1-F1
#
_cell.length_a   1.000
_cell.length_b   1.000
_cell.length_c   1.000
_cell.angle_alpha   90.00
_cell.angle_beta   90.00
_cell.angle_gamma   90.00
#
_symmetry.space_group_name_H-M   'P 1'
#
loop_
_entity.id
_entity.type
_entity.pdbx_description
1 polymer ?
#
loop_
_entity_poly.entity_id
_entity_poly.type
_entity_poly.pdbx_seq_one_letter_code
_entity_poly.pdbx_strand_id
1 'polypeptide(L)'
;MTWEEVKKTYPNQWLLIEAIEAHTEENKRIVNQIAVINNFCDDNNKALQQYLQLHRKYRERELYVVHTSRPELDIIEQRWSGVRAIYES
;
A
#
# COMPACT_ATOMS: atom_id res chain seq x y z
N MET A 1 1.96 2.17 -13.47
CA MET A 1 1.03 1.08 -13.84
C MET A 1 -0.33 1.42 -13.26
N THR A 2 -1.42 1.11 -13.94
CA THR A 2 -2.78 1.16 -13.35
C THR A 2 -3.03 -0.08 -12.49
N TRP A 3 -4.06 -0.04 -11.63
CA TRP A 3 -4.44 -1.20 -10.84
C TRP A 3 -4.79 -2.43 -11.69
N GLU A 4 -5.43 -2.22 -12.84
CA GLU A 4 -5.78 -3.30 -13.77
C GLU A 4 -4.54 -3.99 -14.36
N GLU A 5 -3.51 -3.22 -14.71
CA GLU A 5 -2.23 -3.77 -15.17
C GLU A 5 -1.56 -4.58 -14.07
N VAL A 6 -1.52 -4.06 -12.85
CA VAL A 6 -0.94 -4.74 -11.69
C VAL A 6 -1.61 -6.09 -11.45
N LYS A 7 -2.96 -6.16 -11.50
CA LYS A 7 -3.69 -7.43 -11.35
C LYS A 7 -3.35 -8.44 -12.45
N LYS A 8 -3.14 -8.00 -13.69
CA LYS A 8 -2.77 -8.86 -14.81
C LYS A 8 -1.34 -9.39 -14.68
N THR A 9 -0.40 -8.55 -14.23
CA THR A 9 1.01 -8.92 -14.06
C THR A 9 1.23 -9.80 -12.83
N TYR A 10 0.46 -9.57 -11.76
CA TYR A 10 0.65 -10.17 -10.45
C TYR A 10 -0.66 -10.77 -9.90
N PRO A 11 -1.24 -11.79 -10.54
CA PRO A 11 -2.53 -12.34 -10.13
C PRO A 11 -2.45 -13.05 -8.77
N ASN A 12 -3.47 -12.84 -7.92
CA ASN A 12 -3.68 -13.52 -6.64
C ASN A 12 -2.48 -13.54 -5.68
N GLN A 13 -1.90 -12.37 -5.41
CA GLN A 13 -0.81 -12.26 -4.46
C GLN A 13 -0.75 -10.93 -3.70
N TRP A 14 -0.03 -10.95 -2.59
CA TRP A 14 0.34 -9.80 -1.78
C TRP A 14 1.44 -8.97 -2.45
N LEU A 15 1.19 -7.68 -2.54
CA LEU A 15 2.11 -6.68 -3.08
C LEU A 15 2.34 -5.56 -2.07
N LEU A 16 3.56 -5.05 -2.05
CA LEU A 16 3.84 -3.71 -1.53
C LEU A 16 3.91 -2.75 -2.71
N ILE A 17 3.05 -1.75 -2.69
CA ILE A 17 2.95 -0.76 -3.74
C ILE A 17 3.20 0.64 -3.20
N GLU A 18 3.60 1.53 -4.09
CA GLU A 18 3.63 2.97 -3.88
C GLU A 18 2.59 3.63 -4.80
N ALA A 19 1.77 4.50 -4.22
CA ALA A 19 0.91 5.40 -4.98
C ALA A 19 1.77 6.57 -5.48
N ILE A 20 2.08 6.56 -6.78
CA ILE A 20 2.84 7.61 -7.43
C ILE A 20 1.95 8.81 -7.73
N GLU A 21 0.72 8.55 -8.14
CA GLU A 21 -0.28 9.56 -8.40
C GLU A 21 -1.62 9.08 -7.85
N ALA A 22 -2.18 9.86 -6.94
CA ALA A 22 -3.49 9.60 -6.36
C ALA A 22 -4.20 10.92 -6.08
N HIS A 23 -5.52 10.89 -6.21
CA HIS A 23 -6.40 12.00 -5.89
C HIS A 23 -7.53 11.51 -5.00
N THR A 24 -8.20 12.43 -4.32
CA THR A 24 -9.35 12.11 -3.47
C THR A 24 -10.61 12.64 -4.13
N GLU A 25 -11.56 11.74 -4.39
CA GLU A 25 -12.87 12.06 -4.95
C GLU A 25 -13.93 11.51 -4.01
N GLU A 26 -14.88 12.34 -3.56
CA GLU A 26 -15.98 11.92 -2.67
C GLU A 26 -15.53 11.12 -1.42
N ASN A 27 -14.43 11.54 -0.79
CA ASN A 27 -13.77 10.86 0.35
C ASN A 27 -13.16 9.48 0.05
N LYS A 28 -13.05 9.10 -1.23
CA LYS A 28 -12.33 7.90 -1.67
C LYS A 28 -10.99 8.29 -2.24
N ARG A 29 -9.93 7.59 -1.83
CA ARG A 29 -8.58 7.74 -2.39
C ARG A 29 -8.50 6.92 -3.68
N ILE A 30 -8.43 7.59 -4.82
CA ILE A 30 -8.30 6.99 -6.14
C ILE A 30 -6.83 7.03 -6.55
N VAL A 31 -6.22 5.87 -6.73
CA VAL A 31 -4.82 5.76 -7.18
C VAL A 31 -4.77 5.60 -8.70
N ASN A 32 -4.28 6.63 -9.38
CA ASN A 32 -4.13 6.67 -10.83
C ASN A 32 -2.90 5.87 -11.27
N GLN A 33 -1.79 6.05 -10.55
CA GLN A 33 -0.51 5.44 -10.89
C GLN A 33 0.12 4.72 -9.71
N ILE A 34 0.50 3.48 -9.97
CA ILE A 34 1.09 2.56 -9.01
C ILE A 34 2.50 2.18 -9.48
N ALA A 35 3.43 2.16 -8.54
CA ALA A 35 4.70 1.45 -8.65
C ALA A 35 4.69 0.23 -7.72
N VAL A 36 5.00 -0.95 -8.26
CA VAL A 36 5.14 -2.17 -7.46
C VAL A 36 6.55 -2.19 -6.88
N ILE A 37 6.66 -2.11 -5.56
CA ILE A 37 7.94 -2.12 -4.85
C ILE A 37 8.41 -3.56 -4.65
N ASN A 38 7.49 -4.45 -4.26
CA ASN A 38 7.81 -5.86 -4.05
C ASN A 38 6.56 -6.73 -4.13
N ASN A 39 6.75 -8.02 -4.41
CA ASN A 39 5.71 -9.05 -4.40
C ASN A 39 6.07 -10.15 -3.40
N PHE A 40 5.05 -10.70 -2.74
CA PHE A 40 5.23 -11.64 -1.64
C PHE A 40 4.43 -12.93 -1.82
N CYS A 41 3.84 -13.16 -2.99
CA CYS A 41 2.93 -14.28 -3.25
C CYS A 41 1.86 -14.35 -2.14
N ASP A 42 1.84 -15.42 -1.35
CA ASP A 42 0.87 -15.63 -0.27
C ASP A 42 1.32 -15.10 1.11
N ASP A 43 2.50 -14.49 1.23
CA ASP A 43 3.11 -14.12 2.52
C ASP A 43 2.77 -12.68 2.95
N ASN A 44 1.57 -12.50 3.49
CA ASN A 44 1.11 -11.22 4.06
C ASN A 44 2.06 -10.69 5.15
N ASN A 45 2.55 -11.59 6.02
CA ASN A 45 3.39 -11.18 7.14
C ASN A 45 4.66 -10.50 6.65
N LYS A 46 5.35 -11.05 5.63
CA LYS A 46 6.52 -10.40 5.03
C LYS A 46 6.16 -9.07 4.36
N ALA A 47 5.02 -9.00 3.67
CA ALA A 47 4.56 -7.76 3.04
C ALA A 47 4.38 -6.64 4.09
N LEU A 48 3.70 -6.95 5.20
CA LEU A 48 3.48 -6.00 6.29
C LEU A 48 4.79 -5.61 7.00
N GLN A 49 5.70 -6.57 7.23
CA GLN A 49 7.00 -6.27 7.83
C GLN A 49 7.84 -5.32 6.97
N GLN A 50 7.89 -5.54 5.64
CA GLN A 50 8.60 -4.62 4.74
C GLN A 50 7.94 -3.25 4.67
N TYR A 51 6.60 -3.20 4.65
CA TYR A 51 5.87 -1.95 4.73
C TYR A 51 6.25 -1.14 5.98
N LEU A 52 6.23 -1.77 7.16
CA LEU A 52 6.57 -1.10 8.42
C LEU A 52 8.01 -0.56 8.42
N GLN A 53 8.96 -1.31 7.85
CA GLN A 53 10.35 -0.87 7.73
C GLN A 53 10.49 0.35 6.81
N LEU A 54 9.87 0.30 5.63
CA LEU A 54 9.94 1.38 4.65
C LEU A 54 9.19 2.62 5.11
N HIS A 55 8.01 2.46 5.72
CA HIS A 55 7.22 3.55 6.26
C HIS A 55 7.94 4.26 7.41
N ARG A 56 8.71 3.54 8.25
CA ARG A 56 9.55 4.16 9.28
C ARG A 56 10.66 5.02 8.68
N LYS A 57 11.24 4.60 7.56
CA LYS A 57 12.37 5.27 6.89
C LYS A 57 11.93 6.42 5.98
N TYR A 58 10.79 6.27 5.33
CA TYR A 58 10.27 7.18 4.31
C TYR A 58 8.78 7.47 4.59
N ARG A 59 8.50 8.27 5.62
CA ARG A 59 7.12 8.58 6.04
C ARG A 59 6.36 9.42 5.00
N GLU A 60 7.10 10.10 4.13
CA GLU A 60 6.57 10.89 3.03
C GLU A 60 6.07 10.05 1.85
N ARG A 61 6.49 8.78 1.75
CA ARG A 61 6.07 7.89 0.66
C ARG A 61 4.72 7.28 0.97
N GLU A 62 3.83 7.36 -0.02
CA GLU A 62 2.48 6.81 0.08
C GLU A 62 2.49 5.32 -0.27
N LEU A 63 2.83 4.50 0.72
CA LEU A 63 3.00 3.04 0.58
C LEU A 63 1.76 2.28 1.06
N TYR A 64 1.43 1.17 0.38
CA TYR A 64 0.32 0.30 0.75
C TYR A 64 0.64 -1.18 0.56
N VAL A 65 0.12 -2.02 1.47
CA VAL A 65 0.08 -3.47 1.30
C VAL A 65 -1.28 -3.86 0.75
N VAL A 66 -1.29 -4.53 -0.40
CA VAL A 66 -2.51 -4.86 -1.13
C VAL A 66 -2.49 -6.30 -1.61
N HIS A 67 -3.66 -6.88 -1.82
CA HIS A 67 -3.80 -8.19 -2.44
C HIS A 67 -4.54 -8.06 -3.77
N THR A 68 -3.98 -8.63 -4.84
CA THR A 68 -4.50 -8.45 -6.21
C THR A 68 -5.77 -9.24 -6.53
N SER A 69 -6.24 -10.09 -5.62
CA SER A 69 -7.57 -10.69 -5.74
C SER A 69 -8.72 -9.69 -5.55
N ARG A 70 -8.44 -8.49 -5.01
CA ARG A 70 -9.47 -7.47 -4.82
C ARG A 70 -9.89 -6.87 -6.17
N PRO A 71 -11.20 -6.76 -6.45
CA PRO A 71 -11.67 -6.20 -7.70
C PRO A 71 -11.25 -4.73 -7.85
N GLU A 72 -11.41 -3.95 -6.78
CA GLU A 72 -11.09 -2.53 -6.71
C GLU A 72 -10.00 -2.25 -5.68
N LEU A 73 -9.23 -1.19 -5.92
CA LEU A 73 -8.18 -0.73 -5.01
C LEU A 73 -8.81 0.21 -3.98
N ASP A 74 -9.63 -0.34 -3.08
CA ASP A 74 -10.18 0.42 -1.95
C ASP A 74 -9.12 0.57 -0.87
N ILE A 75 -8.46 1.72 -0.90
CA ILE A 75 -7.57 2.15 0.16
C ILE A 75 -8.43 2.90 1.16
N ILE A 76 -8.97 2.15 2.13
CA ILE A 76 -9.51 2.77 3.32
C ILE A 76 -8.30 3.37 4.02
N GLU A 77 -8.15 4.70 3.92
CA GLU A 77 -7.28 5.48 4.80
C GLU A 77 -7.77 5.27 6.23
N GLN A 78 -7.38 4.15 6.84
CA GLN A 78 -7.24 4.07 8.27
C GLN A 78 -6.15 5.08 8.59
N ARG A 79 -6.56 6.35 8.74
CA ARG A 79 -5.78 7.35 9.47
C ARG A 79 -5.35 6.64 10.73
N TRP A 80 -4.08 6.23 10.78
CA TRP A 80 -3.43 5.88 12.02
C TRP A 80 -3.34 7.18 12.79
N SER A 81 -4.46 7.56 13.40
CA SER A 81 -4.56 8.59 14.41
C SER A 81 -3.73 8.11 15.59
N GLY A 82 -2.41 8.34 15.51
CA GLY A 82 -1.45 8.27 16.60
C GLY A 82 -1.36 6.94 17.34
N VAL A 83 -0.42 6.09 16.93
CA VAL A 83 0.47 5.48 17.94
C VAL A 83 1.85 6.11 17.77
N ARG A 84 1.95 7.38 18.21
CA ARG A 84 3.22 7.88 18.73
C ARG A 84 3.45 7.12 20.02
N ALA A 85 4.11 5.96 19.97
CA ALA A 85 4.86 5.52 21.13
C ALA A 85 5.99 6.54 21.31
N ILE A 86 5.71 7.56 22.11
CA ILE A 86 6.74 8.37 22.75
C ILE A 86 7.55 7.39 23.60
N TYR A 87 8.69 6.95 23.10
CA TYR A 87 9.74 6.49 23.99
C TYR A 87 10.43 7.77 24.48
N GLU A 88 9.90 8.32 25.57
CA GLU A 88 10.67 9.21 26.42
C GLU A 88 11.85 8.38 26.97
N SER A 89 13.07 8.85 26.74
CA SER A 89 14.29 8.43 27.43
C SER A 89 14.73 9.54 28.37
#